data_AF-A0A957J0N4-F1
#
_entry.id   AF-A0A957J0N4-F1
#
_cell.length_a   1.000
_cell.length_b   1.000
_cell.length_c   1.000
_cell.angle_alpha   90.00
_cell.angle_beta   90.00
_cell.angle_gamma   90.00
#
_symmetry.space_group_name_H-M   'P 1'
#
loop_
_entity.id
_entity.type
_entity.pdbx_description
1 polymer ?
#
loop_
_entity_poly.entity_id
_entity_poly.type
_entity_poly.pdbx_seq_one_letter_code
_entity_poly.pdbx_strand_id
1 'polypeptide(L)'
;NGAVAIEMHAWPITAAVPLTATLINNIIADHPDCALIGFNGAVFVARHNDVVGHDLDDCGATIVSETGGLNADPLFVAAAQGDYRLAFGSPAIDSGTPLQAPAVDIAGNGRPQGSGIDMGAHEAVRYHLFLPGIASPLPQPSDNFTVVNRQFGGGYAAYSGDIHAWVSATDGWGFAPQSPTEVAFYRWDGAGWHLHQTLPGGGYFYGTGLQMITADDGWAVAPQSGTGGPSTFFHWNGAQWAVAQTGIDATITALDFRSAHDGWAAGNVSCCGTRFYHWDGAAWSETTYLLVAWPGSDIDLLPNGDGWAVGTTIARLSGGAWAVYGSPTAEPLNAVSMVSADDGWIVGSAGTILHWDGSAWTAVASPTTANLRDVHMLQANHGWAAGENGTILRWNGSAWTLVPSPVAANLYELHMLGINDGWIPYYDSATSVYGVLQITTP
;
A
#
# COMPACT_ATOMS: atom_id res chain seq x y z
N ASN A 1 26.63 -14.82 -3.04
CA ASN A 1 25.57 -15.71 -3.55
C ASN A 1 25.05 -16.50 -2.38
N GLY A 2 23.83 -16.19 -1.94
CA GLY A 2 23.23 -16.68 -0.69
C GLY A 2 23.59 -15.76 0.47
N ALA A 3 22.96 -14.58 0.54
CA ALA A 3 23.19 -13.68 1.65
C ALA A 3 22.14 -13.90 2.74
N VAL A 4 22.62 -13.80 3.97
CA VAL A 4 21.99 -14.21 5.21
C VAL A 4 22.07 -13.01 6.13
N ALA A 5 20.92 -12.43 6.48
CA ALA A 5 20.83 -11.44 7.55
C ALA A 5 20.60 -12.18 8.87
N ILE A 6 21.68 -12.78 9.41
CA ILE A 6 21.69 -13.32 10.76
C ILE A 6 22.28 -12.25 11.69
N GLU A 7 21.51 -11.77 12.65
CA GLU A 7 22.07 -11.16 13.86
C GLU A 7 22.54 -12.28 14.79
N MET A 8 23.80 -12.70 14.65
CA MET A 8 24.43 -13.65 15.57
C MET A 8 25.31 -12.89 16.56
N HIS A 9 24.82 -12.69 17.78
CA HIS A 9 25.70 -12.46 18.93
C HIS A 9 26.13 -13.80 19.55
N ALA A 10 26.88 -14.62 18.79
CA ALA A 10 27.48 -15.83 19.32
C ALA A 10 29.02 -15.71 19.29
N TRP A 11 29.61 -15.51 20.47
CA TRP A 11 31.06 -15.62 20.65
C TRP A 11 31.52 -17.07 20.43
N PRO A 12 32.70 -17.33 19.84
CA PRO A 12 33.22 -18.67 19.76
C PRO A 12 33.64 -19.13 21.17
N ILE A 13 32.87 -20.02 21.78
CA ILE A 13 33.21 -20.64 23.05
C ILE A 13 33.57 -22.11 22.79
N THR A 14 34.84 -22.43 22.99
CA THR A 14 35.36 -23.79 23.05
C THR A 14 34.89 -24.45 24.35
N ALA A 15 33.68 -25.02 24.37
CA ALA A 15 33.15 -25.75 25.54
C ALA A 15 32.84 -27.22 25.21
N ALA A 16 33.18 -28.10 26.16
CA ALA A 16 33.06 -29.55 26.09
C ALA A 16 31.72 -30.10 26.66
N VAL A 17 30.65 -29.30 26.64
CA VAL A 17 29.32 -29.62 27.20
C VAL A 17 28.26 -29.22 26.17
N PRO A 18 27.17 -30.00 25.97
CA PRO A 18 26.08 -29.58 25.08
C PRO A 18 25.54 -28.21 25.52
N LEU A 19 25.62 -27.26 24.59
CA LEU A 19 25.14 -25.88 24.78
C LEU A 19 23.67 -25.81 24.36
N THR A 20 22.85 -25.19 25.20
CA THR A 20 21.50 -24.75 24.82
C THR A 20 21.57 -23.28 24.46
N ALA A 21 21.18 -22.93 23.23
CA ALA A 21 21.07 -21.56 22.77
C ALA A 21 19.62 -21.26 22.38
N THR A 22 19.13 -20.04 22.59
CA THR A 22 17.77 -19.65 22.21
C THR A 22 17.83 -18.72 21.01
N LEU A 23 17.04 -19.04 19.98
CA LEU A 23 16.86 -18.24 18.77
C LEU A 23 15.47 -17.60 18.83
N ILE A 24 15.42 -16.28 18.76
CA ILE A 24 14.18 -15.51 18.85
C ILE A 24 14.14 -14.46 17.74
N ASN A 25 13.00 -14.33 17.06
CA ASN A 25 12.76 -13.32 16.01
C ASN A 25 13.74 -13.39 14.84
N ASN A 26 14.14 -14.57 14.39
CA ASN A 26 15.03 -14.73 13.24
C ASN A 26 14.24 -15.16 12.01
N ILE A 27 14.74 -14.75 10.84
CA ILE A 27 14.34 -15.32 9.56
C ILE A 27 15.53 -16.10 9.01
N ILE A 28 15.26 -17.32 8.60
CA ILE A 28 16.22 -18.25 8.01
C ILE A 28 15.60 -18.74 6.70
N ALA A 29 16.06 -18.20 5.59
CA ALA A 29 15.50 -18.49 4.27
C ALA A 29 16.61 -18.69 3.22
N ASP A 30 16.35 -19.58 2.25
CA ASP A 30 17.09 -19.72 0.99
C ASP A 30 18.62 -19.94 1.08
N HIS A 31 19.09 -20.49 2.20
CA HIS A 31 20.49 -20.90 2.31
C HIS A 31 20.78 -22.18 1.51
N PRO A 32 21.84 -22.24 0.68
CA PRO A 32 22.13 -23.41 -0.18
C PRO A 32 22.76 -24.59 0.58
N ASP A 33 23.27 -24.36 1.78
CA ASP A 33 23.83 -25.37 2.69
C ASP A 33 23.04 -25.34 4.03
N CYS A 34 23.66 -25.80 5.12
CA CYS A 34 23.09 -25.73 6.46
C CYS A 34 22.80 -24.30 6.91
N ALA A 35 21.57 -24.04 7.36
CA ALA A 35 21.13 -22.77 7.92
C ALA A 35 21.58 -22.59 9.39
N LEU A 36 21.70 -23.67 10.16
CA LEU A 36 22.31 -23.75 11.48
C LEU A 36 23.30 -24.91 11.55
N ILE A 37 24.48 -24.69 12.15
CA ILE A 37 25.50 -25.73 12.34
C ILE A 37 25.67 -25.98 13.84
N GLY A 38 25.33 -27.19 14.27
CA GLY A 38 25.49 -27.64 15.66
C GLY A 38 26.75 -28.49 15.83
N PHE A 39 27.57 -28.18 16.83
CA PHE A 39 28.70 -29.02 17.25
C PHE A 39 28.43 -29.65 18.61
N ASN A 40 28.88 -30.89 18.82
CA ASN A 40 28.84 -31.60 20.11
C ASN A 40 27.45 -31.73 20.78
N GLY A 41 26.38 -31.91 19.99
CA GLY A 41 25.02 -32.07 20.52
C GLY A 41 24.37 -30.78 20.99
N ALA A 42 24.67 -29.67 20.32
CA ALA A 42 24.03 -28.38 20.57
C ALA A 42 22.51 -28.44 20.35
N VAL A 43 21.76 -27.85 21.28
CA VAL A 43 20.31 -27.74 21.22
C VAL A 43 19.93 -26.28 21.05
N PHE A 44 19.18 -25.96 20.00
CA PHE A 44 18.63 -24.63 19.78
C PHE A 44 17.15 -24.62 20.14
N VAL A 45 16.77 -23.70 21.02
CA VAL A 45 15.37 -23.45 21.36
C VAL A 45 14.87 -22.32 20.48
N ALA A 46 13.98 -22.62 19.53
CA ALA A 46 13.46 -21.65 18.57
C ALA A 46 12.08 -21.12 19.01
N ARG A 47 11.95 -19.80 19.11
CA ARG A 47 10.68 -19.09 19.38
C ARG A 47 10.49 -17.97 18.37
N HIS A 48 9.31 -17.86 17.76
CA HIS A 48 9.05 -16.79 16.78
C HIS A 48 10.17 -16.67 15.75
N ASN A 49 10.46 -17.74 15.02
CA ASN A 49 11.39 -17.70 13.89
C ASN A 49 10.66 -18.17 12.64
N ASP A 50 11.00 -17.58 11.51
CA ASP A 50 10.57 -18.04 10.20
C ASP A 50 11.69 -18.88 9.58
N VAL A 51 11.41 -20.16 9.31
CA VAL A 51 12.40 -21.09 8.74
C VAL A 51 11.81 -21.66 7.46
N VAL A 52 12.34 -21.20 6.33
CA VAL A 52 11.80 -21.47 4.99
C VAL A 52 12.79 -22.27 4.18
N GLY A 53 12.31 -23.39 3.62
CA GLY A 53 13.12 -24.24 2.74
C GLY A 53 14.13 -25.15 3.46
N HIS A 54 14.04 -25.27 4.79
CA HIS A 54 14.91 -26.11 5.63
C HIS A 54 14.10 -27.03 6.55
N ASP A 55 14.58 -28.25 6.76
CA ASP A 55 14.05 -29.18 7.76
C ASP A 55 14.69 -28.93 9.14
N LEU A 56 13.98 -29.22 10.24
CA LEU A 56 14.37 -28.90 11.64
C LEU A 56 15.65 -29.60 12.16
N ASP A 57 16.30 -30.45 11.34
CA ASP A 57 17.54 -31.16 11.66
C ASP A 57 18.67 -30.64 10.77
N ASP A 58 19.24 -29.51 11.17
CA ASP A 58 20.23 -28.82 10.37
C ASP A 58 21.64 -29.13 10.84
N CYS A 59 22.39 -29.87 10.03
CA CYS A 59 23.82 -30.17 10.18
C CYS A 59 24.34 -30.38 11.62
N GLY A 60 23.66 -31.27 12.36
CA GLY A 60 24.07 -31.69 13.71
C GLY A 60 23.54 -30.82 14.85
N ALA A 61 22.73 -29.81 14.57
CA ALA A 61 21.92 -29.08 15.54
C ALA A 61 20.57 -29.77 15.77
N THR A 62 20.13 -29.85 17.02
CA THR A 62 18.74 -30.21 17.35
C THR A 62 17.94 -28.94 17.61
N ILE A 63 16.92 -28.66 16.80
CA ILE A 63 16.03 -27.50 17.00
C ILE A 63 14.77 -27.96 17.73
N VAL A 64 14.50 -27.36 18.88
CA VAL A 64 13.25 -27.53 19.64
C VAL A 64 12.43 -26.27 19.41
N SER A 65 11.35 -26.37 18.62
CA SER A 65 10.42 -25.26 18.45
C SER A 65 9.48 -25.19 19.67
N GLU A 66 9.38 -24.02 20.30
CA GLU A 66 8.57 -23.87 21.51
C GLU A 66 7.23 -23.17 21.25
N THR A 67 7.16 -22.16 20.37
CA THR A 67 5.90 -21.52 19.89
C THR A 67 6.17 -20.45 18.82
N GLY A 68 5.17 -20.14 17.98
CA GLY A 68 5.13 -18.93 17.14
C GLY A 68 6.00 -18.95 15.89
N GLY A 69 6.54 -20.10 15.49
CA GLY A 69 7.35 -20.21 14.28
C GLY A 69 6.52 -20.14 13.00
N LEU A 70 7.12 -19.57 11.96
CA LEU A 70 6.60 -19.57 10.59
C LEU A 70 7.41 -20.52 9.70
N ASN A 71 6.79 -20.90 8.60
CA ASN A 71 7.41 -21.56 7.45
C ASN A 71 6.69 -21.02 6.21
N ALA A 72 6.85 -19.73 5.98
CA ALA A 72 6.20 -19.00 4.89
C ALA A 72 7.22 -18.05 4.27
N ASP A 73 7.16 -17.80 2.97
CA ASP A 73 8.07 -16.88 2.31
C ASP A 73 8.12 -15.53 3.07
N PRO A 74 9.30 -15.08 3.54
CA PRO A 74 9.42 -13.85 4.30
C PRO A 74 9.16 -12.60 3.45
N LEU A 75 9.05 -12.73 2.12
CA LEU A 75 8.79 -11.64 1.18
C LEU A 75 9.76 -10.47 1.38
N PHE A 76 11.04 -10.68 1.07
CA PHE A 76 12.03 -9.61 1.12
C PHE A 76 11.89 -8.64 -0.05
N VAL A 77 12.21 -7.35 0.17
CA VAL A 77 12.17 -6.29 -0.86
C VAL A 77 13.02 -6.63 -2.08
N ALA A 78 14.27 -7.07 -1.86
CA ALA A 78 15.15 -7.51 -2.96
C ALA A 78 16.30 -8.41 -2.44
N ALA A 79 15.98 -9.60 -1.94
CA ALA A 79 16.96 -10.52 -1.34
C ALA A 79 18.12 -10.88 -2.27
N ALA A 80 17.87 -11.04 -3.58
CA ALA A 80 18.91 -11.32 -4.57
C ALA A 80 19.97 -10.20 -4.68
N GLN A 81 19.60 -8.99 -4.27
CA GLN A 81 20.43 -7.78 -4.29
C GLN A 81 20.97 -7.44 -2.89
N GLY A 82 20.68 -8.28 -1.89
CA GLY A 82 21.11 -8.11 -0.50
C GLY A 82 20.19 -7.21 0.35
N ASP A 83 19.01 -6.87 -0.15
CA ASP A 83 18.01 -6.11 0.60
C ASP A 83 17.04 -7.05 1.32
N TYR A 84 17.27 -7.24 2.62
CA TYR A 84 16.52 -8.14 3.49
C TYR A 84 15.44 -7.44 4.31
N ARG A 85 15.05 -6.23 3.91
CA ARG A 85 13.88 -5.58 4.50
C ARG A 85 12.64 -6.36 4.10
N LEU A 86 11.68 -6.45 5.02
CA LEU A 86 10.40 -7.10 4.74
C LEU A 86 9.60 -6.21 3.80
N ALA A 87 9.13 -6.79 2.69
CA ALA A 87 8.20 -6.16 1.79
C ALA A 87 6.81 -6.09 2.43
N PHE A 88 5.97 -5.23 1.88
CA PHE A 88 4.59 -5.11 2.31
C PHE A 88 3.85 -6.45 2.16
N GLY A 89 3.10 -6.84 3.19
CA GLY A 89 2.39 -8.13 3.24
C GLY A 89 3.23 -9.32 3.71
N SER A 90 4.50 -9.11 4.09
CA SER A 90 5.32 -10.19 4.67
C SER A 90 4.66 -10.79 5.91
N PRO A 91 4.56 -12.14 6.02
CA PRO A 91 3.99 -12.81 7.19
C PRO A 91 4.88 -12.65 8.43
N ALA A 92 6.15 -12.26 8.25
CA ALA A 92 7.09 -11.98 9.33
C ALA A 92 6.83 -10.63 10.01
N ILE A 93 5.98 -9.77 9.42
CA ILE A 93 5.58 -8.47 10.00
C ILE A 93 4.65 -8.69 11.20
N ASP A 94 4.91 -7.97 12.29
CA ASP A 94 4.18 -7.99 13.57
C ASP A 94 4.07 -9.38 14.23
N SER A 95 4.84 -10.37 13.75
CA SER A 95 4.73 -11.79 14.14
C SER A 95 5.81 -12.25 15.14
N GLY A 96 6.77 -11.38 15.44
CA GLY A 96 7.80 -11.58 16.45
C GLY A 96 7.32 -11.36 17.88
N THR A 97 8.22 -11.58 18.85
CA THR A 97 7.96 -11.39 20.28
C THR A 97 8.83 -10.28 20.88
N PRO A 98 8.32 -9.46 21.82
CA PRO A 98 9.14 -8.50 22.56
C PRO A 98 10.18 -9.15 23.48
N LEU A 99 10.08 -10.46 23.73
CA LEU A 99 10.99 -11.17 24.61
C LEU A 99 12.41 -11.18 24.02
N GLN A 100 13.33 -10.46 24.67
CA GLN A 100 14.76 -10.37 24.29
C GLN A 100 15.02 -9.76 22.91
N ALA A 101 14.02 -9.11 22.30
CA ALA A 101 14.25 -8.33 21.09
C ALA A 101 15.13 -7.11 21.40
N PRO A 102 16.12 -6.80 20.54
CA PRO A 102 16.87 -5.55 20.62
C PRO A 102 15.93 -4.33 20.56
N ALA A 103 16.33 -3.23 21.19
CA ALA A 103 15.55 -1.99 21.17
C ALA A 103 15.48 -1.34 19.77
N VAL A 104 16.44 -1.69 18.90
CA VAL A 104 16.51 -1.20 17.52
C VAL A 104 16.88 -2.34 16.57
N ASP A 105 16.46 -2.24 15.31
CA ASP A 105 16.84 -3.16 14.24
C ASP A 105 18.25 -2.87 13.67
N ILE A 106 18.68 -3.65 12.67
CA ILE A 106 20.01 -3.52 12.05
C ILE A 106 20.21 -2.18 11.30
N ALA A 107 19.12 -1.52 10.92
CA ALA A 107 19.13 -0.20 10.31
C ALA A 107 19.01 0.94 11.35
N GLY A 108 18.88 0.61 12.64
CA GLY A 108 18.75 1.55 13.74
C GLY A 108 17.31 2.01 14.02
N ASN A 109 16.30 1.41 13.38
CA ASN A 109 14.89 1.71 13.62
C ASN A 109 14.42 1.12 14.95
N GLY A 110 13.60 1.84 15.71
CA GLY A 110 13.10 1.34 17.00
C GLY A 110 12.17 0.15 16.85
N ARG A 111 12.24 -0.84 17.75
CA ARG A 111 11.32 -1.97 17.77
C ARG A 111 10.27 -1.83 18.89
N PRO A 112 8.96 -1.98 18.62
CA PRO A 112 8.36 -2.18 17.30
C PRO A 112 8.15 -0.88 16.49
N GLN A 113 8.07 -0.98 15.15
CA GLN A 113 7.57 0.11 14.28
C GLN A 113 6.07 -0.06 13.92
N GLY A 114 5.49 -1.25 14.18
CA GLY A 114 4.09 -1.60 13.91
C GLY A 114 3.30 -1.97 15.18
N SER A 115 2.37 -2.92 15.03
CA SER A 115 1.56 -3.45 16.14
C SER A 115 2.31 -4.48 16.99
N GLY A 116 3.41 -5.02 16.48
CA GLY A 116 4.27 -6.02 17.10
C GLY A 116 5.70 -5.90 16.59
N ILE A 117 6.60 -6.72 17.13
CA ILE A 117 7.98 -6.80 16.63
C ILE A 117 7.99 -7.67 15.39
N ASP A 118 8.74 -7.29 14.37
CA ASP A 118 8.92 -8.12 13.18
C ASP A 118 9.98 -9.21 13.41
N MET A 119 9.76 -10.38 12.83
CA MET A 119 10.83 -11.39 12.76
C MET A 119 11.88 -10.97 11.72
N GLY A 120 13.15 -11.25 11.99
CA GLY A 120 14.27 -10.93 11.11
C GLY A 120 15.07 -9.72 11.57
N ALA A 121 16.09 -9.36 10.79
CA ALA A 121 17.05 -8.31 11.15
C ALA A 121 16.50 -6.89 11.05
N HIS A 122 15.45 -6.70 10.24
CA HIS A 122 14.80 -5.42 10.01
C HIS A 122 13.45 -5.38 10.70
N GLU A 123 13.13 -4.23 11.27
CA GLU A 123 11.76 -3.87 11.53
C GLU A 123 11.20 -3.29 10.22
N ALA A 124 10.11 -3.87 9.72
CA ALA A 124 9.33 -3.38 8.61
C ALA A 124 8.82 -1.98 8.92
N VAL A 125 9.65 -1.02 8.55
CA VAL A 125 9.21 0.35 8.37
C VAL A 125 8.30 0.30 7.15
N ARG A 126 6.97 0.23 7.35
CA ARG A 126 6.08 0.70 6.29
C ARG A 126 6.63 2.07 5.89
N TYR A 127 6.82 2.32 4.61
CA TYR A 127 7.24 3.63 4.13
C TYR A 127 6.11 4.63 4.42
N HIS A 128 6.12 5.06 5.66
CA HIS A 128 5.27 5.97 6.39
C HIS A 128 6.25 6.56 7.41
N LEU A 129 7.08 7.47 6.90
CA LEU A 129 8.28 8.01 7.54
C LEU A 129 8.12 8.30 9.05
N PHE A 130 8.49 7.36 9.92
CA PHE A 130 8.50 7.58 11.37
C PHE A 130 9.81 8.27 11.76
N LEU A 131 9.77 9.57 12.05
CA LEU A 131 10.81 10.24 12.82
C LEU A 131 10.39 10.21 14.31
N PRO A 132 11.16 9.58 15.21
CA PRO A 132 10.80 9.56 16.61
C PRO A 132 10.97 10.97 17.21
N GLY A 133 9.87 11.48 17.77
CA GLY A 133 9.90 12.51 18.81
C GLY A 133 10.27 13.93 18.37
N ILE A 134 9.26 14.70 17.95
CA ILE A 134 9.25 16.15 18.21
C ILE A 134 7.95 16.51 18.92
N ALA A 135 8.01 16.57 20.24
CA ALA A 135 7.01 17.29 21.02
C ALA A 135 7.35 18.78 20.94
N SER A 136 6.64 19.53 20.08
CA SER A 136 6.43 21.00 20.10
C SER A 136 5.97 21.47 18.72
N PRO A 137 5.12 22.52 18.58
CA PRO A 137 4.84 23.13 17.29
C PRO A 137 6.09 23.86 16.80
N LEU A 138 6.97 23.17 16.07
CA LEU A 138 7.96 23.87 15.26
C LEU A 138 7.21 24.62 14.14
N PRO A 139 7.62 25.84 13.76
CA PRO A 139 7.08 26.52 12.60
C PRO A 139 7.26 25.59 11.39
N GLN A 140 6.14 25.21 10.78
CA GLN A 140 6.16 24.35 9.60
C GLN A 140 7.01 25.04 8.52
N PRO A 141 8.06 24.39 7.97
CA PRO A 141 8.75 24.94 6.80
C PRO A 141 7.72 25.15 5.69
N SER A 142 7.94 26.15 4.83
CA SER A 142 7.03 26.41 3.72
C SER A 142 6.88 25.14 2.87
N ASP A 143 5.69 24.54 2.89
CA ASP A 143 5.35 23.41 2.02
C ASP A 143 5.44 23.90 0.57
N ASN A 144 6.50 23.48 -0.11
CA ASN A 144 6.77 23.91 -1.47
C ASN A 144 6.33 22.80 -2.43
N PHE A 145 5.51 23.16 -3.41
CA PHE A 145 5.13 22.28 -4.50
C PHE A 145 5.94 22.66 -5.72
N THR A 146 6.59 21.69 -6.33
CA THR A 146 7.23 21.87 -7.62
C THR A 146 6.40 21.18 -8.69
N VAL A 147 6.26 21.84 -9.84
CA VAL A 147 5.61 21.22 -11.01
C VAL A 147 6.70 20.43 -11.75
N VAL A 148 6.66 19.11 -11.66
CA VAL A 148 7.74 18.22 -12.15
C VAL A 148 7.41 17.66 -13.52
N ASN A 149 7.01 18.57 -14.43
CA ASN A 149 6.78 18.36 -15.86
C ASN A 149 5.32 18.11 -16.31
N ARG A 150 5.06 18.56 -17.55
CA ARG A 150 3.76 18.63 -18.24
C ARG A 150 3.77 17.65 -19.43
N GLN A 151 2.67 16.93 -19.62
CA GLN A 151 2.40 15.92 -20.66
C GLN A 151 2.85 14.48 -20.34
N PHE A 152 1.94 13.75 -19.68
CA PHE A 152 1.65 12.38 -20.13
C PHE A 152 1.33 12.45 -21.63
N GLY A 153 2.24 11.95 -22.46
CA GLY A 153 2.13 12.06 -23.92
C GLY A 153 0.95 11.25 -24.45
N GLY A 154 -0.05 11.94 -25.02
CA GLY A 154 -1.16 11.33 -25.75
C GLY A 154 -2.41 12.22 -25.69
N GLY A 155 -2.88 12.72 -26.84
CA GLY A 155 -3.97 13.72 -26.96
C GLY A 155 -5.37 13.29 -26.50
N TYR A 156 -5.49 12.22 -25.72
CA TYR A 156 -6.75 11.64 -25.24
C TYR A 156 -6.71 11.10 -23.81
N ALA A 157 -5.56 11.15 -23.11
CA ALA A 157 -5.51 10.71 -21.71
C ALA A 157 -6.52 11.54 -20.92
N ALA A 158 -7.59 10.87 -20.46
CA ALA A 158 -8.82 11.48 -20.00
C ALA A 158 -8.69 11.92 -18.53
N TYR A 159 -9.65 12.71 -18.09
CA TYR A 159 -10.27 12.90 -16.76
C TYR A 159 -10.02 11.90 -15.58
N SER A 160 -9.16 10.89 -15.70
CA SER A 160 -8.88 9.82 -14.73
C SER A 160 -7.56 9.12 -15.08
N GLY A 161 -6.44 9.83 -14.95
CA GLY A 161 -5.13 9.19 -14.91
C GLY A 161 -4.85 8.83 -13.47
N ASP A 162 -4.82 7.54 -13.18
CA ASP A 162 -4.36 7.06 -11.89
C ASP A 162 -2.81 7.02 -11.92
N ILE A 163 -2.20 7.74 -10.98
CA ILE A 163 -0.76 7.71 -10.72
C ILE A 163 -0.50 7.13 -9.34
N HIS A 164 -0.97 5.91 -9.15
CA HIS A 164 -0.53 5.07 -8.07
C HIS A 164 0.68 4.27 -8.50
N ALA A 165 1.43 3.86 -7.48
CA ALA A 165 2.41 2.81 -7.56
C ALA A 165 3.84 3.25 -7.84
N TRP A 166 4.32 4.06 -6.90
CA TRP A 166 5.73 4.34 -6.72
C TRP A 166 6.36 3.23 -5.88
N VAL A 167 7.36 2.56 -6.44
CA VAL A 167 8.24 1.64 -5.72
C VAL A 167 9.28 2.43 -4.93
N SER A 168 9.67 3.61 -5.45
CA SER A 168 10.60 4.55 -4.83
C SER A 168 10.52 5.94 -5.49
N ALA A 169 11.26 6.93 -4.98
CA ALA A 169 11.39 8.25 -5.62
C ALA A 169 11.94 8.22 -7.06
N THR A 170 12.54 7.09 -7.47
CA THR A 170 13.16 6.88 -8.78
C THR A 170 12.50 5.78 -9.61
N ASP A 171 11.42 5.16 -9.12
CA ASP A 171 10.71 4.12 -9.84
C ASP A 171 9.24 4.17 -9.50
N GLY A 172 8.41 4.46 -10.49
CA GLY A 172 6.97 4.54 -10.31
C GLY A 172 6.22 4.23 -11.58
N TRP A 173 4.95 3.86 -11.42
CA TRP A 173 4.06 3.54 -12.51
C TRP A 173 2.91 4.53 -12.57
N GLY A 174 2.39 4.69 -13.77
CA GLY A 174 1.16 5.44 -14.01
C GLY A 174 0.49 4.82 -15.21
N PHE A 175 -0.83 4.95 -15.28
CA PHE A 175 -1.55 4.44 -16.42
C PHE A 175 -2.65 5.38 -16.89
N ALA A 176 -2.89 5.37 -18.19
CA ALA A 176 -3.91 6.21 -18.79
C ALA A 176 -4.50 5.60 -20.06
N PRO A 177 -5.80 5.81 -20.34
CA PRO A 177 -6.39 5.43 -21.61
C PRO A 177 -5.73 6.22 -22.76
N GLN A 178 -5.37 5.53 -23.84
CA GLN A 178 -4.83 6.14 -25.07
C GLN A 178 -5.89 6.29 -26.16
N SER A 179 -6.79 5.32 -26.22
CA SER A 179 -7.83 5.22 -27.23
C SER A 179 -9.06 4.53 -26.60
N PRO A 180 -10.20 4.49 -27.31
CA PRO A 180 -11.41 3.80 -26.82
C PRO A 180 -11.23 2.30 -26.55
N THR A 181 -10.08 1.73 -26.92
CA THR A 181 -9.79 0.30 -26.85
C THR A 181 -8.43 -0.01 -26.24
N GLU A 182 -7.61 0.98 -25.88
CA GLU A 182 -6.22 0.79 -25.46
C GLU A 182 -5.85 1.63 -24.24
N VAL A 183 -4.98 1.06 -23.40
CA VAL A 183 -4.38 1.68 -22.22
C VAL A 183 -2.87 1.76 -22.41
N ALA A 184 -2.27 2.90 -22.05
CA ALA A 184 -0.83 3.05 -21.90
C ALA A 184 -0.40 2.96 -20.44
N PHE A 185 0.70 2.24 -20.23
CA PHE A 185 1.46 2.19 -18.98
C PHE A 185 2.71 3.04 -19.14
N TYR A 186 2.95 3.91 -18.17
CA TYR A 186 4.09 4.79 -18.09
C TYR A 186 4.95 4.42 -16.89
N ARG A 187 6.26 4.60 -17.01
CA ARG A 187 7.22 4.39 -15.94
C ARG A 187 7.98 5.69 -15.65
N TRP A 188 8.14 6.01 -14.39
CA TRP A 188 8.97 7.08 -13.88
C TRP A 188 10.37 6.55 -13.57
N ASP A 189 11.41 7.31 -13.91
CA ASP A 189 12.82 6.90 -13.73
C ASP A 189 13.63 7.79 -12.76
N GLY A 190 12.97 8.69 -12.03
CA GLY A 190 13.62 9.71 -11.18
C GLY A 190 13.73 11.08 -11.81
N ALA A 191 13.58 11.18 -13.14
CA ALA A 191 13.70 12.43 -13.88
C ALA A 191 12.48 12.73 -14.77
N GLY A 192 11.79 11.70 -15.27
CA GLY A 192 10.66 11.86 -16.18
C GLY A 192 9.76 10.64 -16.29
N TRP A 193 8.56 10.88 -16.81
CA TRP A 193 7.62 9.83 -17.21
C TRP A 193 7.89 9.38 -18.64
N HIS A 194 7.99 8.07 -18.84
CA HIS A 194 8.24 7.44 -20.14
C HIS A 194 7.16 6.43 -20.46
N LEU A 195 6.67 6.42 -21.69
CA LEU A 195 5.77 5.35 -22.15
C LEU A 195 6.52 4.02 -22.11
N HIS A 196 6.01 3.07 -21.34
CA HIS A 196 6.58 1.74 -21.20
C HIS A 196 5.91 0.75 -22.16
N GLN A 197 4.58 0.66 -22.15
CA GLN A 197 3.82 -0.32 -22.93
C GLN A 197 2.40 0.18 -23.21
N THR A 198 1.81 -0.27 -24.32
CA THR A 198 0.37 -0.08 -24.62
C THR A 198 -0.28 -1.44 -24.78
N LEU A 199 -1.45 -1.63 -24.18
CA LEU A 199 -2.22 -2.89 -24.20
C LEU A 199 -3.67 -2.65 -24.63
N PRO A 200 -4.32 -3.64 -25.26
CA PRO A 200 -5.76 -3.60 -25.51
C PRO A 200 -6.56 -3.77 -24.21
N GLY A 201 -7.77 -3.21 -24.16
CA GLY A 201 -8.71 -3.38 -23.04
C GLY A 201 -9.10 -2.10 -22.31
N GLY A 202 -8.72 -0.92 -22.82
CA GLY A 202 -9.07 0.39 -22.25
C GLY A 202 -10.40 0.95 -22.77
N GLY A 203 -11.10 1.73 -21.97
CA GLY A 203 -12.34 2.43 -22.34
C GLY A 203 -12.40 3.88 -21.83
N TYR A 204 -13.46 4.60 -22.22
CA TYR A 204 -13.70 6.02 -21.92
C TYR A 204 -14.25 6.30 -20.51
N PHE A 205 -13.67 5.83 -19.40
CA PHE A 205 -14.30 6.09 -18.10
C PHE A 205 -13.37 6.46 -16.95
N TYR A 206 -13.99 7.22 -16.04
CA TYR A 206 -13.54 7.59 -14.70
C TYR A 206 -13.44 6.36 -13.81
N GLY A 207 -12.42 6.30 -12.94
CA GLY A 207 -12.27 5.23 -11.96
C GLY A 207 -11.34 4.15 -12.49
N THR A 208 -10.09 4.31 -12.12
CA THR A 208 -8.95 3.51 -12.50
C THR A 208 -8.25 3.15 -11.21
N GLY A 209 -7.80 1.91 -11.08
CA GLY A 209 -7.01 1.48 -9.94
C GLY A 209 -5.69 0.92 -10.44
N LEU A 210 -4.58 1.36 -9.88
CA LEU A 210 -3.23 0.85 -10.10
C LEU A 210 -2.57 0.64 -8.74
N GLN A 211 -1.87 -0.46 -8.57
CA GLN A 211 -1.08 -0.69 -7.37
C GLN A 211 0.09 -1.61 -7.68
N MET A 212 1.28 -1.20 -7.26
CA MET A 212 2.47 -2.04 -7.21
C MET A 212 2.51 -2.64 -5.81
N ILE A 213 2.56 -3.95 -5.75
CA ILE A 213 2.76 -4.72 -4.52
C ILE A 213 4.26 -4.76 -4.21
N THR A 214 5.08 -4.97 -5.25
CA THR A 214 6.53 -4.89 -5.23
C THR A 214 7.05 -4.25 -6.52
N ALA A 215 8.36 -4.11 -6.69
CA ALA A 215 8.95 -3.71 -7.97
C ALA A 215 8.57 -4.66 -9.12
N ASP A 216 8.31 -5.92 -8.79
CA ASP A 216 8.12 -7.02 -9.74
C ASP A 216 6.69 -7.58 -9.75
N ASP A 217 5.78 -6.98 -8.99
CA ASP A 217 4.38 -7.42 -8.94
C ASP A 217 3.45 -6.21 -8.78
N GLY A 218 2.47 -6.09 -9.66
CA GLY A 218 1.50 -5.02 -9.61
C GLY A 218 0.28 -5.25 -10.49
N TRP A 219 -0.79 -4.57 -10.16
CA TRP A 219 -2.08 -4.73 -10.79
C TRP A 219 -2.63 -3.39 -11.23
N ALA A 220 -3.30 -3.38 -12.37
CA ALA A 220 -4.08 -2.25 -12.83
C ALA A 220 -5.45 -2.71 -13.31
N VAL A 221 -6.42 -1.81 -13.28
CA VAL A 221 -7.77 -2.09 -13.77
C VAL A 221 -8.29 -0.94 -14.62
N ALA A 222 -8.78 -1.27 -15.81
CA ALA A 222 -9.41 -0.30 -16.69
C ALA A 222 -10.83 -0.75 -17.06
N PRO A 223 -11.85 0.09 -16.81
CA PRO A 223 -13.20 -0.18 -17.30
C PRO A 223 -13.30 0.03 -18.81
N GLN A 224 -13.96 -0.89 -19.51
CA GLN A 224 -14.36 -0.70 -20.91
C GLN A 224 -15.61 0.20 -20.98
N SER A 225 -15.72 0.98 -22.05
CA SER A 225 -16.69 2.08 -22.16
C SER A 225 -18.14 1.72 -21.80
N GLY A 226 -18.74 2.43 -20.84
CA GLY A 226 -20.18 2.48 -20.57
C GLY A 226 -20.51 2.70 -19.09
N THR A 227 -21.74 3.11 -18.77
CA THR A 227 -22.24 2.98 -17.39
C THR A 227 -22.55 1.50 -17.15
N GLY A 228 -21.73 0.82 -16.35
CA GLY A 228 -21.88 -0.59 -15.98
C GLY A 228 -21.33 -1.58 -17.02
N GLY A 229 -20.22 -1.24 -17.67
CA GLY A 229 -19.53 -2.10 -18.64
C GLY A 229 -18.46 -3.00 -18.02
N PRO A 230 -17.88 -3.92 -18.82
CA PRO A 230 -16.89 -4.85 -18.32
C PRO A 230 -15.54 -4.20 -18.05
N SER A 231 -14.87 -4.56 -16.95
CA SER A 231 -13.49 -4.13 -16.68
C SER A 231 -12.46 -5.17 -17.13
N THR A 232 -11.25 -4.68 -17.37
CA THR A 232 -10.06 -5.49 -17.67
C THR A 232 -9.06 -5.32 -16.55
N PHE A 233 -8.62 -6.43 -15.95
CA PHE A 233 -7.46 -6.45 -15.06
C PHE A 233 -6.18 -6.69 -15.86
N PHE A 234 -5.14 -5.96 -15.49
CA PHE A 234 -3.79 -6.08 -16.01
C PHE A 234 -2.84 -6.44 -14.88
N HIS A 235 -1.82 -7.23 -15.18
CA HIS A 235 -0.83 -7.70 -14.22
C HIS A 235 0.59 -7.42 -14.72
N TRP A 236 1.41 -6.87 -13.85
CA TRP A 236 2.86 -6.71 -14.00
C TRP A 236 3.57 -7.83 -13.25
N ASN A 237 4.50 -8.49 -13.94
CA ASN A 237 5.24 -9.63 -13.39
C ASN A 237 6.76 -9.37 -13.25
N GLY A 238 7.17 -8.11 -13.20
CA GLY A 238 8.59 -7.71 -13.15
C GLY A 238 9.25 -7.56 -14.51
N ALA A 239 8.61 -8.03 -15.57
CA ALA A 239 9.14 -7.91 -16.93
C ALA A 239 8.21 -7.18 -17.89
N GLN A 240 6.90 -7.44 -17.83
CA GLN A 240 5.92 -6.85 -18.74
C GLN A 240 4.53 -6.77 -18.10
N TRP A 241 3.73 -5.81 -18.58
CA TRP A 241 2.30 -5.81 -18.33
C TRP A 241 1.61 -6.79 -19.27
N ALA A 242 0.61 -7.50 -18.76
CA ALA A 242 -0.24 -8.39 -19.53
C ALA A 242 -1.71 -8.21 -19.14
N VAL A 243 -2.62 -8.52 -20.07
CA VAL A 243 -4.05 -8.65 -19.75
C VAL A 243 -4.23 -9.92 -18.92
N ALA A 244 -4.62 -9.76 -17.65
CA ALA A 244 -4.79 -10.85 -16.71
C ALA A 244 -6.21 -11.42 -16.74
N GLN A 245 -7.22 -10.56 -16.78
CA GLN A 245 -8.62 -10.98 -16.84
C GLN A 245 -9.48 -9.95 -17.59
N THR A 246 -10.47 -10.42 -18.34
CA THR A 246 -11.41 -9.59 -19.10
C THR A 246 -12.84 -9.97 -18.77
N GLY A 247 -13.80 -9.12 -19.14
CA GLY A 247 -15.23 -9.45 -19.00
C GLY A 247 -15.75 -9.39 -17.57
N ILE A 248 -15.09 -8.63 -16.68
CA ILE A 248 -15.55 -8.38 -15.32
C ILE A 248 -16.80 -7.52 -15.41
N ASP A 249 -17.99 -8.06 -15.18
CA ASP A 249 -19.29 -7.40 -15.35
C ASP A 249 -19.60 -6.33 -14.27
N ALA A 250 -18.66 -5.40 -14.09
CA ALA A 250 -18.72 -4.20 -13.27
C ALA A 250 -17.70 -3.18 -13.79
N THR A 251 -18.00 -1.90 -13.62
CA THR A 251 -17.03 -0.81 -13.73
C THR A 251 -16.23 -0.77 -12.44
N ILE A 252 -15.07 -1.43 -12.43
CA ILE A 252 -14.14 -1.42 -11.30
C ILE A 252 -13.53 -0.03 -11.22
N THR A 253 -13.57 0.53 -10.03
CA THR A 253 -13.22 1.92 -9.77
C THR A 253 -12.07 2.04 -8.79
N ALA A 254 -11.81 1.01 -7.98
CA ALA A 254 -10.66 0.94 -7.09
C ALA A 254 -10.23 -0.52 -6.85
N LEU A 255 -8.94 -0.69 -6.56
CA LEU A 255 -8.34 -1.93 -6.10
C LEU A 255 -7.39 -1.63 -4.95
N ASP A 256 -7.21 -2.59 -4.06
CA ASP A 256 -6.16 -2.56 -3.05
C ASP A 256 -5.69 -3.99 -2.73
N PHE A 257 -4.41 -4.12 -2.41
CA PHE A 257 -3.72 -5.38 -2.19
C PHE A 257 -3.01 -5.33 -0.86
N ARG A 258 -3.11 -6.43 -0.10
CA ARG A 258 -2.32 -6.66 1.13
C ARG A 258 -1.05 -7.43 0.86
N SER A 259 -1.03 -8.23 -0.21
CA SER A 259 0.11 -9.03 -0.65
C SER A 259 -0.10 -9.48 -2.09
N ALA A 260 0.90 -10.14 -2.67
CA ALA A 260 0.82 -10.79 -3.98
C ALA A 260 -0.32 -11.83 -4.09
N HIS A 261 -0.84 -12.31 -2.95
CA HIS A 261 -1.84 -13.37 -2.89
C HIS A 261 -3.18 -12.91 -2.30
N ASP A 262 -3.33 -11.63 -2.01
CA ASP A 262 -4.51 -11.14 -1.33
C ASP A 262 -4.82 -9.70 -1.72
N GLY A 263 -5.80 -9.53 -2.59
CA GLY A 263 -6.23 -8.23 -3.06
C GLY A 263 -7.72 -8.16 -3.33
N TRP A 264 -8.27 -6.97 -3.25
CA TRP A 264 -9.69 -6.72 -3.42
C TRP A 264 -9.90 -5.62 -4.45
N ALA A 265 -11.00 -5.73 -5.19
CA ALA A 265 -11.44 -4.71 -6.11
C ALA A 265 -12.92 -4.44 -5.91
N ALA A 266 -13.31 -3.17 -6.00
CA ALA A 266 -14.68 -2.71 -5.88
C ALA A 266 -15.12 -2.03 -7.18
N GLY A 267 -16.32 -2.35 -7.63
CA GLY A 267 -16.86 -1.74 -8.84
C GLY A 267 -18.37 -1.68 -8.89
N ASN A 268 -18.86 -0.71 -9.65
CA ASN A 268 -20.28 -0.41 -9.78
C ASN A 268 -20.90 -1.14 -10.97
N VAL A 269 -22.14 -1.61 -10.80
CA VAL A 269 -23.00 -2.06 -11.89
C VAL A 269 -24.13 -1.06 -12.12
N SER A 270 -24.40 -0.75 -13.38
CA SER A 270 -25.33 0.32 -13.77
C SER A 270 -26.76 0.14 -13.31
N CYS A 271 -27.16 -1.07 -12.97
CA CYS A 271 -28.53 -1.34 -12.61
C CYS A 271 -28.86 -1.02 -11.15
N CYS A 272 -27.95 -1.21 -10.16
CA CYS A 272 -28.24 -0.87 -8.74
C CYS A 272 -27.20 -1.30 -7.65
N GLY A 273 -25.91 -1.50 -7.91
CA GLY A 273 -25.06 -1.94 -6.79
C GLY A 273 -23.57 -2.01 -7.03
N THR A 274 -22.87 -2.49 -6.00
CA THR A 274 -21.43 -2.72 -6.02
C THR A 274 -21.13 -4.20 -5.96
N ARG A 275 -20.20 -4.63 -6.81
CA ARG A 275 -19.58 -5.95 -6.78
C ARG A 275 -18.18 -5.83 -6.18
N PHE A 276 -17.86 -6.78 -5.31
CA PHE A 276 -16.52 -6.96 -4.76
C PHE A 276 -15.90 -8.22 -5.34
N TYR A 277 -14.66 -8.09 -5.77
CA TYR A 277 -13.84 -9.17 -6.30
C TYR A 277 -12.65 -9.40 -5.37
N HIS A 278 -12.30 -10.65 -5.14
CA HIS A 278 -11.16 -11.06 -4.33
C HIS A 278 -10.16 -11.82 -5.21
N TRP A 279 -8.90 -11.43 -5.10
CA TRP A 279 -7.73 -12.13 -5.62
C TRP A 279 -7.13 -12.97 -4.51
N ASP A 280 -7.04 -14.29 -4.73
CA ASP A 280 -6.53 -15.27 -3.76
C ASP A 280 -5.09 -15.73 -4.07
N GLY A 281 -4.39 -15.04 -4.98
CA GLY A 281 -3.08 -15.47 -5.50
C GLY A 281 -3.13 -16.35 -6.73
N ALA A 282 -4.31 -16.82 -7.13
CA ALA A 282 -4.48 -17.64 -8.33
C ALA A 282 -5.54 -17.08 -9.29
N ALA A 283 -6.67 -16.58 -8.77
CA ALA A 283 -7.76 -16.08 -9.59
C ALA A 283 -8.55 -14.96 -8.91
N TRP A 284 -9.12 -14.08 -9.74
CA TRP A 284 -10.15 -13.15 -9.29
C TRP A 284 -11.52 -13.85 -9.24
N SER A 285 -12.20 -13.74 -8.11
CA SER A 285 -13.56 -14.24 -7.94
C SER A 285 -14.49 -13.18 -7.35
N GLU A 286 -15.75 -13.14 -7.81
CA GLU A 286 -16.77 -12.28 -7.18
C GLU A 286 -17.19 -12.92 -5.85
N THR A 287 -17.11 -12.16 -4.75
CA THR A 287 -17.41 -12.68 -3.42
C THR A 287 -18.71 -12.11 -2.85
N THR A 288 -18.96 -10.80 -3.05
CA THR A 288 -20.09 -10.10 -2.44
C THR A 288 -20.73 -9.14 -3.43
N TYR A 289 -22.07 -9.11 -3.42
CA TYR A 289 -22.87 -8.14 -4.18
C TYR A 289 -23.80 -7.37 -3.24
N LEU A 290 -23.64 -6.04 -3.21
CA LEU A 290 -24.45 -5.14 -2.38
C LEU A 290 -25.48 -4.41 -3.24
N LEU A 291 -26.71 -4.94 -3.24
CA LEU A 291 -27.89 -4.30 -3.83
C LEU A 291 -28.21 -3.03 -3.05
N VAL A 292 -28.19 -1.85 -3.71
CA VAL A 292 -28.50 -0.51 -3.15
C VAL A 292 -27.32 0.21 -2.46
N ALA A 293 -26.10 -0.30 -2.58
CA ALA A 293 -24.90 0.39 -2.12
C ALA A 293 -24.07 0.82 -3.34
N TRP A 294 -23.61 2.08 -3.41
CA TRP A 294 -22.55 2.47 -4.35
C TRP A 294 -21.26 2.86 -3.61
N PRO A 295 -20.68 2.01 -2.73
CA PRO A 295 -19.28 2.11 -2.40
C PRO A 295 -18.50 1.65 -3.63
N GLY A 296 -17.46 2.36 -4.01
CA GLY A 296 -16.67 1.99 -5.18
C GLY A 296 -15.72 3.08 -5.59
N SER A 297 -15.93 4.32 -5.16
CA SER A 297 -14.96 5.39 -5.41
C SER A 297 -13.56 4.98 -4.96
N ASP A 298 -13.45 4.30 -3.82
CA ASP A 298 -12.17 3.86 -3.28
C ASP A 298 -12.31 2.65 -2.33
N ILE A 299 -11.21 1.94 -2.11
CA ILE A 299 -11.07 0.78 -1.21
C ILE A 299 -9.69 0.81 -0.54
N ASP A 300 -9.65 0.50 0.76
CA ASP A 300 -8.40 0.34 1.49
C ASP A 300 -8.48 -0.84 2.48
N LEU A 301 -7.48 -1.71 2.45
CA LEU A 301 -7.36 -2.93 3.21
C LEU A 301 -6.31 -2.80 4.33
N LEU A 302 -6.68 -3.36 5.48
CA LEU A 302 -5.78 -3.50 6.62
C LEU A 302 -5.09 -4.87 6.58
N PRO A 303 -3.85 -5.02 7.08
CA PRO A 303 -3.15 -6.32 7.03
C PRO A 303 -3.90 -7.47 7.69
N ASN A 304 -4.69 -7.18 8.72
CA ASN A 304 -5.51 -8.17 9.41
C ASN A 304 -6.67 -8.73 8.57
N GLY A 305 -6.91 -8.19 7.36
CA GLY A 305 -7.95 -8.63 6.43
C GLY A 305 -9.29 -7.95 6.61
N ASP A 306 -9.39 -6.98 7.52
CA ASP A 306 -10.46 -6.00 7.47
C ASP A 306 -10.16 -4.96 6.39
N GLY A 307 -11.18 -4.19 6.01
CA GLY A 307 -11.02 -3.15 5.01
C GLY A 307 -12.26 -2.30 4.89
N TRP A 308 -12.14 -1.20 4.16
CA TRP A 308 -13.20 -0.23 3.97
C TRP A 308 -13.33 0.13 2.49
N ALA A 309 -14.57 0.32 2.04
CA ALA A 309 -14.86 0.80 0.70
C ALA A 309 -15.86 1.94 0.79
N VAL A 310 -15.66 2.99 0.00
CA VAL A 310 -16.42 4.23 0.10
C VAL A 310 -16.97 4.70 -1.23
N GLY A 311 -18.04 5.48 -1.17
CA GLY A 311 -18.77 6.03 -2.30
C GLY A 311 -20.02 6.75 -1.82
N THR A 312 -21.21 6.43 -2.34
CA THR A 312 -22.46 6.94 -1.75
C THR A 312 -22.80 6.30 -0.40
N THR A 313 -22.15 5.18 -0.09
CA THR A 313 -22.27 4.46 1.19
C THR A 313 -20.88 4.01 1.63
N ILE A 314 -20.75 3.62 2.89
CA ILE A 314 -19.56 2.94 3.41
C ILE A 314 -19.85 1.44 3.42
N ALA A 315 -18.88 0.61 3.04
CA ALA A 315 -18.89 -0.83 3.29
C ALA A 315 -17.65 -1.21 4.08
N ARG A 316 -17.79 -2.22 4.95
CA ARG A 316 -16.69 -2.79 5.72
C ARG A 316 -16.50 -4.26 5.32
N LEU A 317 -15.27 -4.63 5.04
CA LEU A 317 -14.82 -6.01 4.95
C LEU A 317 -14.50 -6.50 6.36
N SER A 318 -15.09 -7.62 6.75
CA SER A 318 -14.67 -8.34 7.95
C SER A 318 -14.98 -9.82 7.80
N GLY A 319 -14.04 -10.67 8.22
CA GLY A 319 -14.17 -12.12 8.09
C GLY A 319 -14.37 -12.60 6.64
N GLY A 320 -13.82 -11.87 5.66
CA GLY A 320 -13.89 -12.21 4.23
C GLY A 320 -15.20 -11.83 3.51
N ALA A 321 -16.10 -11.08 4.15
CA ALA A 321 -17.34 -10.62 3.54
C ALA A 321 -17.54 -9.11 3.69
N TRP A 322 -18.08 -8.47 2.65
CA TRP A 322 -18.43 -7.06 2.68
C TRP A 322 -19.85 -6.86 3.22
N ALA A 323 -20.02 -5.85 4.07
CA ALA A 323 -21.34 -5.42 4.53
C ALA A 323 -21.45 -3.90 4.52
N VAL A 324 -22.65 -3.39 4.26
CA VAL A 324 -22.93 -1.95 4.36
C VAL A 324 -22.71 -1.49 5.81
N TYR A 325 -21.98 -0.39 5.96
CA TYR A 325 -21.75 0.31 7.21
C TYR A 325 -22.49 1.65 7.20
N GLY A 326 -23.00 2.07 8.36
CA GLY A 326 -23.75 3.32 8.49
C GLY A 326 -22.83 4.55 8.29
N SER A 327 -23.12 5.37 7.29
CA SER A 327 -22.43 6.65 7.08
C SER A 327 -23.00 7.73 8.03
N PRO A 328 -22.15 8.54 8.69
CA PRO A 328 -22.60 9.68 9.49
C PRO A 328 -23.04 10.89 8.63
N THR A 329 -22.92 10.81 7.30
CA THR A 329 -23.24 11.87 6.34
C THR A 329 -24.00 11.32 5.13
N ALA A 330 -24.74 12.19 4.45
CA ALA A 330 -25.40 11.92 3.18
C ALA A 330 -24.56 12.35 1.96
N GLU A 331 -23.44 13.04 2.20
CA GLU A 331 -22.54 13.47 1.13
C GLU A 331 -21.80 12.27 0.51
N PRO A 332 -21.60 12.24 -0.82
CA PRO A 332 -20.78 11.22 -1.47
C PRO A 332 -19.33 11.29 -0.98
N LEU A 333 -18.78 10.13 -0.66
CA LEU A 333 -17.42 9.91 -0.20
C LEU A 333 -16.56 9.48 -1.39
N ASN A 334 -15.34 10.00 -1.46
CA ASN A 334 -14.47 9.85 -2.64
C ASN A 334 -13.26 8.97 -2.39
N ALA A 335 -12.65 9.05 -1.20
CA ALA A 335 -11.46 8.27 -0.87
C ALA A 335 -11.40 7.89 0.61
N VAL A 336 -10.72 6.78 0.92
CA VAL A 336 -10.50 6.24 2.25
C VAL A 336 -9.03 5.87 2.42
N SER A 337 -8.44 6.24 3.56
CA SER A 337 -7.09 5.84 3.93
C SER A 337 -7.03 5.46 5.40
N MET A 338 -6.71 4.21 5.66
CA MET A 338 -6.61 3.55 6.95
C MET A 338 -5.15 3.50 7.39
N VAL A 339 -4.89 4.05 8.57
CA VAL A 339 -3.57 3.96 9.21
C VAL A 339 -3.44 2.65 9.98
N SER A 340 -4.52 2.26 10.67
CA SER A 340 -4.59 1.04 11.47
C SER A 340 -6.04 0.57 11.64
N ALA A 341 -6.26 -0.51 12.37
CA ALA A 341 -7.62 -0.95 12.72
C ALA A 341 -8.39 0.10 13.54
N ASP A 342 -7.69 1.03 14.20
CA ASP A 342 -8.27 2.02 15.10
C ASP A 342 -8.10 3.48 14.62
N ASP A 343 -7.56 3.69 13.42
CA ASP A 343 -7.33 5.03 12.88
C ASP A 343 -7.43 5.02 11.35
N GLY A 344 -8.25 5.92 10.82
CA GLY A 344 -8.47 6.05 9.39
C GLY A 344 -9.27 7.29 9.03
N TRP A 345 -9.17 7.71 7.78
CA TRP A 345 -9.73 8.96 7.29
C TRP A 345 -10.50 8.73 5.99
N ILE A 346 -11.61 9.42 5.85
CA ILE A 346 -12.39 9.45 4.62
C ILE A 346 -12.57 10.90 4.21
N VAL A 347 -12.48 11.19 2.92
CA VAL A 347 -12.82 12.50 2.37
C VAL A 347 -13.88 12.40 1.28
N GLY A 348 -14.59 13.50 1.02
CA GLY A 348 -15.69 13.49 0.07
C GLY A 348 -16.15 14.86 -0.42
N SER A 349 -17.36 14.86 -0.96
CA SER A 349 -18.03 16.04 -1.51
C SER A 349 -18.28 17.11 -0.45
N ALA A 350 -18.42 18.36 -0.89
CA ALA A 350 -18.67 19.53 -0.04
C ALA A 350 -17.65 19.72 1.11
N GLY A 351 -16.42 19.25 0.93
CA GLY A 351 -15.35 19.32 1.93
C GLY A 351 -15.51 18.32 3.08
N THR A 352 -16.32 17.27 2.91
CA THR A 352 -16.54 16.24 3.94
C THR A 352 -15.23 15.58 4.33
N ILE A 353 -14.99 15.48 5.64
CA ILE A 353 -13.88 14.72 6.25
C ILE A 353 -14.46 13.88 7.40
N LEU A 354 -14.24 12.57 7.37
CA LEU A 354 -14.59 11.66 8.46
C LEU A 354 -13.32 11.04 9.05
N HIS A 355 -13.36 10.74 10.35
CA HIS A 355 -12.29 10.08 11.09
C HIS A 355 -12.84 8.84 11.79
N TRP A 356 -12.10 7.74 11.70
CA TRP A 356 -12.35 6.48 12.39
C TRP A 356 -11.50 6.42 13.66
N ASP A 357 -12.14 6.12 14.79
CA ASP A 357 -11.50 6.05 16.10
C ASP A 357 -11.37 4.62 16.65
N GLY A 358 -11.55 3.60 15.80
CA GLY A 358 -11.67 2.19 16.21
C GLY A 358 -13.09 1.74 16.53
N SER A 359 -14.03 2.67 16.66
CA SER A 359 -15.42 2.37 17.01
C SER A 359 -16.44 2.92 16.02
N ALA A 360 -16.24 4.15 15.53
CA ALA A 360 -17.17 4.81 14.63
C ALA A 360 -16.49 5.82 13.71
N TRP A 361 -17.09 6.00 12.53
CA TRP A 361 -16.78 7.14 11.67
C TRP A 361 -17.49 8.39 12.20
N THR A 362 -16.74 9.45 12.44
CA THR A 362 -17.28 10.75 12.90
C THR A 362 -16.83 11.89 12.00
N ALA A 363 -17.69 12.89 11.81
CA ALA A 363 -17.35 14.05 11.00
C ALA A 363 -16.36 14.97 11.72
N VAL A 364 -15.32 15.40 11.01
CA VAL A 364 -14.30 16.34 11.49
C VAL A 364 -14.47 17.68 10.75
N ALA A 365 -14.13 18.78 11.43
CA ALA A 365 -14.20 20.11 10.84
C ALA A 365 -13.25 20.23 9.63
N SER A 366 -13.78 20.73 8.53
CA SER A 366 -13.02 20.95 7.29
C SER A 366 -12.73 22.45 7.09
N PRO A 367 -11.50 22.81 6.66
CA PRO A 367 -11.14 24.19 6.35
C PRO A 367 -11.65 24.65 4.97
N THR A 368 -12.37 23.80 4.24
CA THR A 368 -12.84 24.05 2.87
C THR A 368 -14.23 23.47 2.64
N THR A 369 -14.89 23.92 1.59
CA THR A 369 -16.14 23.33 1.06
C THR A 369 -15.94 22.74 -0.33
N ALA A 370 -14.71 22.79 -0.88
CA ALA A 370 -14.39 22.16 -2.15
C ALA A 370 -14.50 20.64 -2.04
N ASN A 371 -14.87 19.96 -3.12
CA ASN A 371 -14.87 18.50 -3.14
C ASN A 371 -13.44 18.00 -2.96
N LEU A 372 -13.23 17.19 -1.92
CA LEU A 372 -11.98 16.47 -1.72
C LEU A 372 -12.08 15.16 -2.49
N ARG A 373 -11.09 14.90 -3.34
CA ARG A 373 -11.07 13.78 -4.28
C ARG A 373 -10.28 12.61 -3.72
N ASP A 374 -9.22 12.87 -2.98
CA ASP A 374 -8.35 11.84 -2.44
C ASP A 374 -7.77 12.21 -1.07
N VAL A 375 -7.43 11.20 -0.28
CA VAL A 375 -6.77 11.28 1.03
C VAL A 375 -5.73 10.18 1.14
N HIS A 376 -4.51 10.55 1.57
CA HIS A 376 -3.47 9.58 1.87
C HIS A 376 -2.89 9.91 3.24
N MET A 377 -3.04 8.96 4.15
CA MET A 377 -2.49 9.04 5.50
C MET A 377 -1.20 8.26 5.55
N LEU A 378 -0.10 8.93 5.90
CA LEU A 378 1.16 8.25 6.15
C LEU A 378 1.15 7.66 7.56
N GLN A 379 0.72 8.46 8.53
CA GLN A 379 0.66 8.06 9.93
C GLN A 379 -0.43 8.87 10.63
N ALA A 380 -0.75 8.48 11.86
CA ALA A 380 -1.85 9.08 12.63
C ALA A 380 -1.80 10.61 12.74
N ASN A 381 -0.61 11.21 12.66
CA ASN A 381 -0.41 12.65 12.72
C ASN A 381 0.08 13.31 11.42
N HIS A 382 0.18 12.57 10.32
CA HIS A 382 0.57 13.15 9.02
C HIS A 382 -0.21 12.51 7.88
N GLY A 383 -0.89 13.36 7.14
CA GLY A 383 -1.63 12.98 5.96
C GLY A 383 -1.93 14.18 5.08
N TRP A 384 -2.37 13.89 3.88
CA TRP A 384 -2.68 14.87 2.86
C TRP A 384 -4.03 14.56 2.25
N ALA A 385 -4.76 15.60 1.86
CA ALA A 385 -5.97 15.47 1.07
C ALA A 385 -5.91 16.46 -0.09
N ALA A 386 -6.39 16.05 -1.25
CA ALA A 386 -6.37 16.86 -2.46
C ALA A 386 -7.76 16.89 -3.10
N GLY A 387 -8.07 17.96 -3.82
CA GLY A 387 -9.39 18.10 -4.43
C GLY A 387 -9.51 19.20 -5.46
N GLU A 388 -10.75 19.62 -5.68
CA GLU A 388 -11.10 20.59 -6.72
C GLU A 388 -10.49 21.98 -6.49
N ASN A 389 -10.34 22.74 -7.59
CA ASN A 389 -9.83 24.12 -7.58
C ASN A 389 -8.44 24.27 -6.92
N GLY A 390 -7.57 23.26 -7.06
CA GLY A 390 -6.24 23.27 -6.46
C GLY A 390 -6.25 23.13 -4.94
N THR A 391 -7.32 22.58 -4.35
CA THR A 391 -7.41 22.43 -2.90
C THR A 391 -6.45 21.36 -2.41
N ILE A 392 -5.51 21.74 -1.54
CA ILE A 392 -4.60 20.82 -0.85
C ILE A 392 -4.75 21.06 0.65
N LEU A 393 -4.98 19.98 1.39
CA LEU A 393 -5.03 19.97 2.85
C LEU A 393 -3.91 19.12 3.40
N ARG A 394 -3.40 19.51 4.57
CA ARG A 394 -2.43 18.74 5.35
C ARG A 394 -2.96 18.51 6.76
N TRP A 395 -2.87 17.28 7.23
CA TRP A 395 -3.10 16.89 8.61
C TRP A 395 -1.79 16.94 9.39
N ASN A 396 -1.82 17.56 10.56
CA ASN A 396 -0.66 17.70 11.45
C ASN A 396 -0.81 16.97 12.79
N GLY A 397 -1.81 16.08 12.92
CA GLY A 397 -2.15 15.41 14.17
C GLY A 397 -3.17 16.13 15.04
N SER A 398 -3.59 17.33 14.66
CA SER A 398 -4.59 18.10 15.42
C SER A 398 -5.67 18.76 14.57
N ALA A 399 -5.32 19.22 13.36
CA ALA A 399 -6.26 19.85 12.45
C ALA A 399 -5.83 19.66 10.99
N TRP A 400 -6.81 19.64 10.10
CA TRP A 400 -6.60 19.81 8.67
C TRP A 400 -6.43 21.29 8.36
N THR A 401 -5.36 21.65 7.66
CA THR A 401 -5.08 23.02 7.24
C THR A 401 -4.88 23.12 5.74
N LEU A 402 -5.34 24.21 5.13
CA LEU A 402 -5.10 24.51 3.73
C LEU A 402 -3.60 24.77 3.48
N VAL A 403 -3.10 24.20 2.39
CA VAL A 403 -1.76 24.43 1.89
C VAL A 403 -1.85 25.10 0.50
N PRO A 404 -1.05 26.15 0.22
CA PRO A 404 -1.09 26.80 -1.09
C PRO A 404 -0.70 25.86 -2.23
N SER A 405 -1.58 25.74 -3.22
CA SER A 405 -1.30 25.04 -4.47
C SER A 405 -0.76 25.99 -5.54
N PRO A 406 0.24 25.58 -6.35
CA PRO A 406 0.73 26.36 -7.49
C PRO A 406 -0.22 26.30 -8.70
N VAL A 407 -1.26 25.46 -8.65
CA VAL A 407 -2.26 25.28 -9.72
C VAL A 407 -3.67 25.45 -9.16
N ALA A 408 -4.58 25.98 -9.99
CA ALA A 408 -6.01 26.06 -9.69
C ALA A 408 -6.82 24.90 -10.31
N ALA A 409 -6.12 23.93 -10.91
CA ALA A 409 -6.71 22.75 -11.55
C ALA A 409 -7.31 21.79 -10.51
N ASN A 410 -8.21 20.90 -10.96
CA ASN A 410 -8.68 19.82 -10.11
C ASN A 410 -7.55 18.82 -9.87
N LEU A 411 -7.35 18.47 -8.60
CA LEU A 411 -6.43 17.44 -8.15
C LEU A 411 -7.26 16.19 -7.90
N TYR A 412 -6.91 15.08 -8.56
CA TYR A 412 -7.77 13.90 -8.63
C TYR A 412 -7.35 12.81 -7.66
N GLU A 413 -6.04 12.65 -7.47
CA GLU A 413 -5.43 11.65 -6.60
C GLU A 413 -4.20 12.25 -5.92
N LEU A 414 -3.71 11.59 -4.89
CA LEU A 414 -2.49 11.91 -4.20
C LEU A 414 -1.81 10.65 -3.67
N HIS A 415 -0.52 10.54 -3.95
CA HIS A 415 0.28 9.44 -3.43
C HIS A 415 1.48 9.98 -2.65
N MET A 416 1.62 9.56 -1.40
CA MET A 416 2.73 9.95 -0.55
C MET A 416 3.68 8.77 -0.36
N LEU A 417 4.96 8.94 -0.70
CA LEU A 417 6.03 7.98 -0.32
C LEU A 417 6.62 8.29 1.06
N GLY A 418 6.43 9.52 1.53
CA GLY A 418 6.88 9.97 2.83
C GLY A 418 6.31 11.34 3.14
N ILE A 419 6.60 11.84 4.35
CA ILE A 419 6.00 13.09 4.86
C ILE A 419 6.17 14.31 3.94
N ASN A 420 7.24 14.29 3.14
CA ASN A 420 7.68 15.39 2.30
C ASN A 420 7.92 14.98 0.84
N ASP A 421 7.52 13.77 0.46
CA ASP A 421 7.72 13.24 -0.89
C ASP A 421 6.44 12.54 -1.35
N GLY A 422 5.86 13.08 -2.41
CA GLY A 422 4.57 12.65 -2.90
C GLY A 422 4.21 13.34 -4.20
N TRP A 423 3.21 12.80 -4.88
CA TRP A 423 2.79 13.25 -6.20
C TRP A 423 1.28 13.45 -6.24
N ILE A 424 0.87 14.48 -6.95
CA ILE A 424 -0.54 14.84 -7.14
C ILE A 424 -0.79 15.05 -8.63
N PRO A 425 -1.40 14.10 -9.35
CA PRO A 425 -1.91 14.34 -10.69
C PRO A 425 -2.95 15.45 -10.74
N TYR A 426 -2.90 16.24 -11.80
CA TYR A 426 -3.93 17.24 -12.08
C TYR A 426 -4.24 17.36 -13.56
N TYR A 427 -5.46 17.81 -13.85
CA TYR A 427 -5.89 18.20 -15.19
C TYR A 427 -6.32 19.67 -15.20
N ASP A 428 -5.59 20.47 -15.95
CA ASP A 428 -5.96 21.85 -16.24
C ASP A 428 -6.87 21.89 -17.48
N SER A 429 -8.18 21.99 -17.25
CA SER A 429 -9.17 22.09 -18.32
C SER A 429 -9.03 23.36 -19.17
N ALA A 430 -8.44 24.43 -18.63
CA ALA A 430 -8.28 25.69 -19.37
C ALA A 430 -7.17 25.57 -20.43
N THR A 431 -6.12 24.82 -20.13
CA THR A 431 -5.00 24.59 -21.05
C THR A 431 -5.04 23.22 -21.73
N SER A 432 -5.96 22.34 -21.31
CA SER A 432 -5.98 20.92 -21.69
C SER A 432 -4.65 20.23 -21.42
N VAL A 433 -3.99 20.60 -20.31
CA VAL A 433 -2.69 20.07 -19.91
C VAL A 433 -2.85 19.19 -18.68
N TYR A 434 -2.26 18.01 -18.77
CA TYR A 434 -2.05 17.12 -17.63
C TYR A 434 -0.65 17.36 -17.06
N GLY A 435 -0.56 17.34 -15.74
CA GLY A 435 0.71 17.48 -15.03
C GLY A 435 0.67 16.76 -13.69
N VAL A 436 1.83 16.75 -13.05
CA VAL A 436 2.01 16.20 -11.71
C VAL A 436 2.67 17.27 -10.86
N LEU A 437 2.10 17.53 -9.69
CA LEU A 437 2.79 18.26 -8.64
C LEU A 437 3.63 17.27 -7.85
N GLN A 438 4.90 17.58 -7.61
CA GLN A 438 5.68 16.90 -6.58
C GLN A 438 5.63 17.75 -5.31
N ILE A 439 5.31 17.08 -4.21
CA ILE A 439 5.46 17.62 -2.87
C ILE A 439 6.95 17.56 -2.55
N THR A 440 7.56 18.72 -2.33
CA THR A 440 8.98 18.85 -2.01
C THR A 440 9.11 19.84 -0.86
N THR A 441 9.06 19.40 0.39
CA THR A 441 9.43 20.31 1.48
C THR A 441 10.95 20.32 1.62
N PRO A 442 11.58 21.48 1.91
CA PRO A 442 13.01 21.57 2.10
C PRO A 442 13.54 20.80 3.32
#